data_AF-A0A2V8WN03-F1
#
_entry.id   AF-A0A2V8WN03-F1
#
_cell.length_a   1.000
_cell.length_b   1.000
_cell.length_c   1.000
_cell.angle_alpha   90.00
_cell.angle_beta   90.00
_cell.angle_gamma   90.00
#
_symmetry.space_group_name_H-M   'P 1'
#
loop_
_entity.id
_entity.type
_entity.pdbx_description
1 polymer ?
#
loop_
_entity_poly.entity_id
_entity_poly.type
_entity_poly.pdbx_seq_one_letter_code
_entity_poly.pdbx_strand_id
1 'polypeptide(L)'
;EEARRCEAAILGIPAMDTVKEVKRASLPEDVALITGTVPRERVVLAQTPQAFATKLLKEAFARAETDGVNASDEAGLVERMGHDVHVVLGSERNMKITKPADMELARFYMERERQKA
;
A
#
# COMPACT_ATOMS: atom_id res chain seq x y z
N GLU A 1 -9.73 -8.91 11.98
CA GLU A 1 -10.52 -10.16 11.87
C GLU A 1 -10.16 -10.92 10.61
N GLU A 2 -10.08 -10.24 9.46
CA GLU A 2 -9.77 -10.89 8.18
C GLU A 2 -8.45 -11.67 8.19
N ALA A 3 -7.33 -11.06 8.63
CA ALA A 3 -6.06 -11.76 8.78
C ALA A 3 -6.10 -13.01 9.69
N ARG A 4 -7.08 -13.14 10.61
CA ARG A 4 -7.25 -14.37 11.39
C ARG A 4 -7.88 -15.50 10.58
N ARG A 5 -8.63 -15.18 9.52
CA ARG A 5 -9.32 -16.13 8.63
C ARG A 5 -8.44 -16.54 7.46
N CYS A 6 -7.71 -15.60 6.87
CA CYS A 6 -6.92 -15.80 5.64
C CYS A 6 -5.41 -15.72 5.86
N GLU A 7 -4.94 -15.62 7.11
CA GLU A 7 -3.53 -15.51 7.49
C GLU A 7 -2.79 -14.24 7.03
N ALA A 8 -3.30 -13.48 6.06
CA ALA A 8 -2.68 -12.26 5.55
C ALA A 8 -3.73 -11.26 5.09
N ALA A 9 -3.76 -10.08 5.70
CA ALA A 9 -4.61 -8.99 5.24
C ALA A 9 -3.97 -7.61 5.45
N ILE A 10 -4.23 -6.70 4.52
CA ILE A 10 -3.82 -5.30 4.60
C ILE A 10 -5.02 -4.37 4.59
N LEU A 11 -4.82 -3.13 5.02
CA LEU A 11 -5.74 -2.05 4.67
C LEU A 11 -5.41 -1.53 3.27
N GLY A 12 -6.43 -1.10 2.54
CA GLY A 12 -6.25 -0.40 1.27
C GLY A 12 -7.44 0.47 0.91
N ILE A 13 -7.20 1.55 0.18
CA ILE A 13 -8.25 2.41 -0.38
C ILE A 13 -8.27 2.26 -1.90
N PRO A 14 -9.44 2.26 -2.57
CA PRO A 14 -9.51 2.16 -4.02
C PRO A 14 -8.82 3.36 -4.68
N ALA A 15 -8.23 3.14 -5.86
CA ALA A 15 -7.70 4.23 -6.66
C ALA A 15 -8.84 5.15 -7.13
N MET A 16 -8.77 6.42 -6.74
CA MET A 16 -9.77 7.43 -7.12
C MET A 16 -9.47 8.00 -8.51
N ASP A 17 -8.22 8.39 -8.73
CA ASP A 17 -7.76 8.97 -9.98
C ASP A 17 -7.55 7.92 -11.07
N THR A 18 -7.51 8.38 -12.32
CA THR A 18 -7.14 7.52 -13.45
C THR A 18 -5.66 7.13 -13.34
N VAL A 19 -5.37 5.84 -13.34
CA VAL A 19 -4.01 5.32 -13.23
C VAL A 19 -3.41 5.13 -14.62
N LYS A 20 -2.23 5.70 -14.87
CA LYS A 20 -1.50 5.59 -16.14
C LYS A 20 -0.22 4.79 -15.93
N GLU A 21 0.08 3.92 -16.89
CA GLU A 21 1.43 3.37 -17.03
C GLU A 21 2.26 4.37 -17.83
N VAL A 22 3.50 4.61 -17.40
CA VAL A 22 4.37 5.62 -18.01
C VAL A 22 5.81 5.12 -18.17
N LYS A 23 6.52 5.64 -19.18
CA LYS A 23 7.97 5.50 -19.37
C LYS A 23 8.64 6.86 -19.33
N ARG A 24 9.77 6.96 -18.64
CA ARG A 24 10.58 8.18 -18.50
C ARG A 24 11.82 8.21 -19.41
N ALA A 25 12.03 7.17 -20.22
CA ALA A 25 13.25 7.04 -21.02
C ALA A 25 13.42 8.24 -21.96
N SER A 26 14.58 8.90 -21.86
CA SER A 26 15.03 10.00 -22.72
C SER A 26 14.23 11.31 -22.63
N LEU A 27 13.38 11.48 -21.62
CA LEU A 27 12.61 12.71 -21.37
C LEU A 27 13.19 13.49 -20.17
N PRO A 28 12.88 14.80 -20.05
CA PRO A 28 13.16 15.58 -18.83
C PRO A 28 12.59 14.93 -17.56
N GLU A 29 13.17 15.24 -16.40
CA GLU A 29 12.84 14.60 -15.10
C GLU A 29 11.36 14.74 -14.69
N ASP A 30 10.70 15.80 -15.10
CA ASP A 30 9.32 16.13 -14.78
C ASP A 30 8.32 15.66 -15.86
N VAL A 31 8.78 14.98 -16.91
CA VAL A 31 7.95 14.51 -18.03
C VAL A 31 8.02 12.99 -18.16
N ALA A 32 6.88 12.37 -18.48
CA ALA A 32 6.80 10.95 -18.79
C ALA A 32 5.86 10.68 -19.97
N LEU A 33 6.20 9.69 -20.79
CA LEU A 33 5.36 9.21 -21.88
C LEU A 33 4.34 8.20 -21.36
N ILE A 34 3.04 8.44 -21.58
CA ILE A 34 1.99 7.47 -21.25
C ILE A 34 2.09 6.26 -22.19
N THR A 35 2.13 5.06 -21.62
CA THR A 35 2.13 3.79 -22.36
C THR A 35 0.84 3.00 -22.23
N GLY A 36 0.01 3.33 -21.24
CA GLY A 36 -1.20 2.58 -20.94
C GLY A 36 -2.09 3.25 -19.90
N THR A 37 -3.30 2.72 -19.74
CA THR A 37 -4.22 3.08 -18.66
C THR A 37 -4.59 1.82 -17.90
N VAL A 38 -4.36 1.81 -16.59
CA VAL A 38 -4.74 0.69 -15.73
C VAL A 38 -6.21 0.88 -15.31
N PRO A 39 -7.08 -0.15 -15.43
CA PRO A 39 -8.43 -0.09 -14.88
C PRO A 39 -8.37 0.13 -13.36
N ARG A 40 -8.72 1.33 -12.91
CA ARG A 40 -8.59 1.75 -11.50
C ARG A 40 -9.43 0.90 -10.55
N GLU A 41 -10.49 0.26 -11.05
CA GLU A 41 -11.36 -0.64 -10.32
C GLU A 41 -10.62 -1.89 -9.81
N ARG A 42 -9.43 -2.17 -10.37
CA ARG A 42 -8.53 -3.26 -9.97
C ARG A 42 -7.34 -2.78 -9.14
N VAL A 43 -7.31 -1.52 -8.73
CA VAL A 43 -6.18 -0.90 -8.05
C VAL A 43 -6.60 -0.41 -6.67
N VAL A 44 -5.80 -0.77 -5.68
CA VAL A 44 -5.88 -0.22 -4.33
C VAL A 44 -4.55 0.42 -3.97
N LEU A 45 -4.60 1.47 -3.16
CA LEU A 45 -3.45 2.08 -2.51
C LEU A 45 -3.30 1.41 -1.15
N ALA A 46 -2.24 0.60 -1.01
CA ALA A 46 -1.95 -0.13 0.22
C ALA A 46 -1.72 0.84 1.40
N GLN A 47 -2.27 0.48 2.56
CA GLN A 47 -2.14 1.19 3.83
C GLN A 47 -1.70 0.22 4.93
N THR A 48 -1.18 0.78 6.03
CA THR A 48 -0.92 0.06 7.28
C THR A 48 -2.05 0.31 8.28
N PRO A 49 -2.34 -0.57 9.26
CA PRO A 49 -1.64 -1.81 9.55
C PRO A 49 -1.81 -2.87 8.46
N GLN A 50 -0.75 -3.66 8.29
CA GLN A 50 -0.77 -4.94 7.59
C GLN A 50 -0.66 -6.04 8.66
N ALA A 51 -1.49 -7.06 8.57
CA ALA A 51 -1.60 -8.11 9.57
C ALA A 51 -1.40 -9.49 8.94
N PHE A 52 -0.45 -10.24 9.49
CA PHE A 52 -0.06 -11.55 8.97
C PHE A 52 0.06 -12.57 10.10
N ALA A 53 -0.13 -13.85 9.79
CA ALA A 53 0.28 -14.93 10.64
C ALA A 53 1.79 -14.85 10.87
N THR A 54 2.22 -14.90 12.13
CA THR A 54 3.64 -14.68 12.49
C THR A 54 4.57 -15.66 11.80
N LYS A 55 4.15 -16.92 11.65
CA LYS A 55 4.94 -17.96 10.96
C LYS A 55 5.16 -17.59 9.48
N LEU A 56 4.06 -17.27 8.78
CA LEU A 56 4.08 -16.86 7.38
C LEU A 56 5.01 -15.66 7.14
N LEU A 57 4.88 -14.61 7.97
CA LEU A 57 5.68 -13.40 7.80
C LEU A 57 7.18 -13.69 8.02
N LYS A 58 7.54 -14.52 9.02
CA LYS A 58 8.93 -14.91 9.26
C LYS A 58 9.53 -15.69 8.08
N GLU A 59 8.76 -16.61 7.51
CA GLU A 59 9.18 -17.38 6.33
C GLU A 59 9.37 -16.46 5.12
N ALA A 60 8.49 -15.46 4.93
CA ALA A 60 8.61 -14.47 3.88
C ALA A 60 9.89 -13.64 3.97
N PHE A 61 10.24 -13.16 5.16
CA PHE A 61 11.50 -12.45 5.37
C PHE A 61 12.73 -13.33 5.15
N ALA A 62 12.74 -14.56 5.68
CA ALA A 62 13.88 -15.47 5.52
C ALA A 62 14.13 -15.82 4.05
N ARG A 63 13.06 -16.01 3.28
CA ARG A 63 13.16 -16.28 1.84
C ARG A 63 13.60 -15.06 1.05
N ALA A 64 13.08 -13.87 1.37
CA ALA A 64 13.50 -12.62 0.75
C ALA A 64 14.99 -12.35 0.92
N GLU A 65 15.52 -12.62 2.12
CA GLU A 65 16.95 -12.52 2.41
C GLU A 65 17.76 -13.52 1.59
N THR A 66 17.32 -14.77 1.50
CA THR A 66 17.98 -15.82 0.71
C THR A 66 17.99 -15.51 -0.80
N ASP A 67 16.87 -15.01 -1.32
CA ASP A 67 16.68 -14.73 -2.74
C ASP A 67 17.24 -13.34 -3.14
N GLY A 68 17.70 -12.52 -2.18
CA GLY A 68 18.22 -11.18 -2.41
C GLY A 68 17.15 -10.18 -2.89
N VAL A 69 15.89 -10.40 -2.53
CA VAL A 69 14.75 -9.63 -3.02
C VAL A 69 14.36 -8.53 -2.02
N ASN A 70 14.19 -7.31 -2.53
CA ASN A 70 13.56 -6.22 -1.79
C ASN A 70 12.12 -6.00 -2.28
N ALA A 71 11.16 -5.92 -1.35
CA ALA A 71 9.79 -5.49 -1.61
C ALA A 71 9.53 -4.12 -0.96
N SER A 72 8.51 -3.42 -1.48
CA SER A 72 8.09 -2.10 -0.96
C SER A 72 7.37 -2.17 0.38
N ASP A 73 6.78 -3.31 0.71
CA ASP A 73 6.04 -3.60 1.92
C ASP A 73 6.04 -5.10 2.24
N GLU A 74 5.46 -5.46 3.39
CA GLU A 74 5.40 -6.85 3.86
C GLU A 74 4.48 -7.73 3.00
N ALA A 75 3.36 -7.18 2.52
CA ALA A 75 2.45 -7.88 1.61
C ALA A 75 3.18 -8.37 0.35
N GLY A 76 4.01 -7.52 -0.26
CA GLY A 76 4.80 -7.90 -1.44
C GLY A 76 5.77 -9.06 -1.20
N LEU A 77 6.24 -9.28 0.04
CA LEU A 77 7.04 -10.46 0.37
C LEU A 77 6.18 -11.74 0.43
N VAL A 78 4.98 -11.63 1.01
CA VAL A 78 4.03 -12.74 1.13
C VAL A 78 3.46 -13.15 -0.24
N GLU A 79 3.12 -12.18 -1.09
CA GLU A 79 2.64 -12.41 -2.47
C GLU A 79 3.69 -13.17 -3.31
N ARG A 80 4.97 -12.84 -3.16
CA ARG A 80 6.08 -13.51 -3.89
C ARG A 80 6.26 -14.96 -3.50
N MET A 81 5.86 -15.34 -2.29
CA MET A 81 5.81 -16.74 -1.88
C MET A 81 4.61 -17.49 -2.47
N GLY A 82 3.70 -16.81 -3.16
CA GLY A 82 2.48 -17.39 -3.72
C GLY A 82 1.32 -17.47 -2.73
N HIS A 83 1.38 -16.74 -1.61
CA HIS A 83 0.28 -16.66 -0.66
C HIS A 83 -0.67 -15.51 -1.03
N ASP A 84 -1.98 -15.75 -0.87
CA ASP A 84 -3.00 -14.73 -1.04
C ASP A 84 -2.92 -13.70 0.09
N VAL A 85 -3.04 -12.42 -0.26
CA VAL A 85 -3.14 -11.31 0.70
C VAL A 85 -4.47 -10.60 0.48
N HIS A 86 -5.33 -10.58 1.50
CA HIS A 86 -6.63 -9.95 1.39
C HIS A 86 -6.53 -8.44 1.63
N VAL A 87 -7.39 -7.68 0.96
CA VAL A 87 -7.49 -6.23 1.18
C VAL A 87 -8.79 -5.92 1.92
N VAL A 88 -8.68 -5.22 3.04
CA VAL A 88 -9.79 -4.66 3.80
C VAL A 88 -9.85 -3.17 3.54
N LEU A 89 -11.07 -2.62 3.38
CA LEU A 89 -11.24 -1.19 3.13
C LEU A 89 -10.64 -0.34 4.27
N GLY A 90 -9.69 0.50 3.89
CA GLY A 90 -9.05 1.48 4.75
C GLY A 90 -9.80 2.81 4.80
N SER A 91 -9.10 3.85 5.22
CA SER A 91 -9.63 5.20 5.28
C SER A 91 -8.62 6.19 4.73
N GLU A 92 -9.08 7.18 3.98
CA GLU A 92 -8.23 8.30 3.54
C GLU A 92 -7.60 9.05 4.72
N ARG A 93 -8.23 9.00 5.90
CA ARG A 93 -7.69 9.62 7.12
C ARG A 93 -6.49 8.86 7.69
N ASN A 94 -6.30 7.61 7.29
CA ASN A 94 -5.13 6.77 7.59
C ASN A 94 -4.00 7.05 6.59
N MET A 95 -3.70 8.33 6.40
CA MET A 95 -2.72 8.79 5.42
C MET A 95 -1.30 8.66 5.95
N LYS A 96 -0.36 8.31 5.06
CA LYS A 96 1.07 8.42 5.33
C LYS A 96 1.48 9.89 5.20
N ILE A 97 2.18 10.42 6.20
CA ILE A 97 2.80 11.74 6.14
C ILE A 97 4.12 11.61 5.37
N THR A 98 4.19 12.18 4.17
CA THR A 98 5.32 12.06 3.24
C THR A 98 5.81 13.40 2.69
N LYS A 99 4.93 14.41 2.64
CA LYS A 99 5.21 15.76 2.15
C LYS A 99 4.96 16.77 3.28
N PRO A 100 5.60 17.95 3.24
CA PRO A 100 5.36 18.98 4.25
C PRO A 100 3.88 19.35 4.44
N ALA A 101 3.12 19.42 3.34
CA ALA A 101 1.68 19.75 3.37
C ALA A 101 0.83 18.69 4.12
N ASP A 102 1.28 17.43 4.19
CA ASP A 102 0.56 16.36 4.86
C ASP A 102 0.41 16.63 6.37
N MET A 103 1.33 17.40 6.97
CA MET A 103 1.29 17.76 8.39
C MET A 103 0.08 18.61 8.75
N GLU A 104 -0.31 19.53 7.88
CA GLU A 104 -1.47 20.39 8.10
C GLU A 104 -2.77 19.57 8.02
N LEU A 105 -2.84 18.66 7.04
CA LEU A 105 -3.98 17.76 6.88
C LEU A 105 -4.11 16.77 8.05
N ALA A 106 -3.00 16.21 8.51
CA ALA A 106 -2.98 15.34 9.68
C ALA A 106 -3.47 16.07 10.95
N ARG A 107 -3.02 17.31 11.19
CA ARG A 107 -3.49 18.15 12.30
C ARG A 107 -5.00 18.38 12.22
N PHE A 108 -5.50 18.75 11.04
CA PHE A 108 -6.93 18.92 10.81
C PHE A 108 -7.73 17.65 11.16
N TYR A 109 -7.29 16.47 10.72
CA TYR A 109 -7.98 15.23 11.07
C TYR A 109 -7.95 14.92 12.56
N MET A 110 -6.82 15.17 13.25
CA MET A 110 -6.70 14.94 14.70
C MET A 110 -7.59 15.86 15.52
N GLU A 111 -7.69 17.15 15.16
CA GLU A 111 -8.57 18.10 15.84
C GLU A 111 -10.04 17.67 15.73
N ARG A 112 -10.46 17.24 14.53
CA ARG A 112 -11.83 16.74 14.31
C ARG A 112 -12.14 15.48 15.10
N GLU A 113 -11.16 14.60 15.34
CA GLU A 113 -11.36 13.42 16.21
C GLU A 113 -11.53 13.83 17.67
N ARG A 114 -10.72 14.79 18.16
CA ARG A 114 -10.85 15.31 19.54
C ARG A 114 -12.19 15.98 19.80
N GLN A 115 -12.78 16.63 18.80
CA GLN A 115 -14.09 17.28 18.94
C GLN A 115 -15.27 16.30 18.93
N LYS A 116 -15.05 15.06 18.43
CA LYS A 116 -16.07 14.01 18.38
C LYS A 116 -16.06 13.10 19.62
N ALA A 117 -14.94 13.08 20.35
CA ALA A 117 -14.77 12.34 21.61
C ALA A 117 -15.31 13.13 22.79
#